data_AF-A0A439D1C0-F1
#
_entry.id   AF-A0A439D1C0-F1
#
_cell.length_a   1.000
_cell.length_b   1.000
_cell.length_c   1.000
_cell.angle_alpha   90.00
_cell.angle_beta   90.00
_cell.angle_gamma   90.00
#
_symmetry.space_group_name_H-M   'P 1'
#
loop_
_entity.id
_entity.type
_entity.pdbx_description
1 polymer ?
#
loop_
_entity_poly.entity_id
_entity_poly.type
_entity_poly.pdbx_seq_one_letter_code
_entity_poly.pdbx_strand_id
1 'polypeptide(L)'
;MSFEQELDTLQRVYAQYREDGDLNIAMREALHQYATDKGLTFEVREEPQHFFSLVADLQQQDSAGNIYLTRSSNDDSLANIAIAFPIDTNDSPQWFASAFSTFDLLSRDNVLCGVTLMGFTSLRGEGVGLETWENAIGIIPGKPAAFSRLPLLAQFTKSPSPTTFPLSAIFQISESAEAPSSLVGSSLLIAKAQKMLGDQEGVRVCTQEFRRAPRLRVEGPGVAEVSRRIICAYSEYVVALFDNFD
;
A
#
# COMPACT_ATOMS: atom_id res chain seq x y z
N MET A 1 -2.79 -22.81 9.29
CA MET A 1 -1.91 -21.92 10.08
C MET A 1 -2.77 -20.85 10.71
N SER A 2 -2.49 -20.40 11.94
CA SER A 2 -3.23 -19.27 12.54
C SER A 2 -2.66 -17.94 12.03
N PHE A 3 -3.47 -16.86 12.06
CA PHE A 3 -3.04 -15.51 11.67
C PHE A 3 -1.76 -15.05 12.41
N GLU A 4 -1.69 -15.34 13.71
CA GLU A 4 -0.51 -15.01 14.55
C GLU A 4 0.76 -15.70 14.06
N GLN A 5 0.66 -16.95 13.58
CA GLN A 5 1.80 -17.69 13.03
C GLN A 5 2.24 -17.12 11.67
N GLU A 6 1.28 -16.67 10.85
CA GLU A 6 1.55 -16.06 9.54
C GLU A 6 2.23 -14.70 9.71
N LEU A 7 1.69 -13.85 10.59
CA LEU A 7 2.28 -12.55 10.94
C LEU A 7 3.67 -12.71 11.56
N ASP A 8 3.84 -13.62 12.52
CA ASP A 8 5.14 -13.90 13.15
C ASP A 8 6.17 -14.40 12.13
N THR A 9 5.76 -15.24 11.18
CA THR A 9 6.66 -15.70 10.11
C THR A 9 7.11 -14.53 9.23
N LEU A 10 6.21 -13.64 8.84
CA LEU A 10 6.53 -12.47 8.01
C LEU A 10 7.37 -11.43 8.78
N GLN A 11 7.13 -11.26 10.08
CA GLN A 11 7.95 -10.41 10.95
C GLN A 11 9.36 -10.98 11.16
N ARG A 12 9.50 -12.31 11.21
CA ARG A 12 10.82 -12.97 11.25
C ARG A 12 11.64 -12.69 9.99
N VAL A 13 11.00 -12.62 8.82
CA VAL A 13 11.67 -12.18 7.57
C VAL A 13 12.22 -10.76 7.70
N TYR A 14 11.43 -9.84 8.27
CA TYR A 14 11.91 -8.48 8.56
C TYR A 14 13.11 -8.45 9.52
N ALA A 15 13.10 -9.28 10.55
CA ALA A 15 14.17 -9.32 11.55
C ALA A 15 15.47 -9.92 11.00
N GLN A 16 15.37 -10.93 10.15
CA GLN A 16 16.53 -11.69 9.64
C GLN A 16 17.33 -10.93 8.58
N TYR A 17 16.68 -10.12 7.75
CA TYR A 17 17.29 -9.54 6.54
C TYR A 17 17.56 -8.02 6.64
N ARG A 18 17.50 -7.45 7.85
CA ARG A 18 17.65 -6.00 8.08
C ARG A 18 19.04 -5.43 7.72
N GLU A 19 20.07 -6.28 7.58
CA GLU A 19 21.46 -5.84 7.39
C GLU A 19 21.99 -5.99 5.94
N ASP A 20 21.43 -6.88 5.12
CA ASP A 20 22.10 -7.32 3.88
C ASP A 20 21.45 -6.88 2.55
N GLY A 21 20.44 -6.00 2.57
CA GLY A 21 19.78 -5.55 1.33
C GLY A 21 18.87 -6.59 0.65
N ASP A 22 18.90 -7.84 1.11
CA ASP A 22 18.07 -8.96 0.66
C ASP A 22 16.64 -8.95 1.25
N LEU A 23 16.32 -8.00 2.14
CA LEU A 23 14.99 -7.90 2.78
C LEU A 23 13.85 -7.81 1.78
N ASN A 24 14.03 -7.08 0.67
CA ASN A 24 12.99 -6.93 -0.34
C ASN A 24 12.70 -8.28 -1.03
N ILE A 25 13.75 -9.05 -1.36
CA ILE A 25 13.64 -10.37 -1.99
C ILE A 25 12.93 -11.35 -1.05
N ALA A 26 13.40 -11.46 0.19
CA ALA A 26 12.82 -12.38 1.17
C ALA A 26 11.35 -12.02 1.48
N MET A 27 11.01 -10.73 1.53
CA MET A 27 9.63 -10.27 1.71
C MET A 27 8.75 -10.62 0.51
N ARG A 28 9.25 -10.49 -0.72
CA ARG A 28 8.52 -10.90 -1.93
C ARG A 28 8.21 -12.39 -1.91
N GLU A 29 9.20 -13.22 -1.60
CA GLU A 29 9.01 -14.68 -1.55
C GLU A 29 7.98 -15.08 -0.49
N ALA A 30 8.08 -14.51 0.72
CA ALA A 30 7.15 -14.79 1.80
C ALA A 30 5.72 -14.35 1.46
N LEU A 31 5.56 -13.18 0.84
CA LEU A 31 4.27 -12.67 0.40
C LEU A 31 3.69 -13.48 -0.78
N HIS A 32 4.53 -13.93 -1.72
CA HIS A 32 4.11 -14.79 -2.82
C HIS A 32 3.60 -16.15 -2.32
N GLN A 33 4.30 -16.75 -1.36
CA GLN A 33 3.86 -17.99 -0.73
C GLN A 33 2.52 -17.79 -0.01
N TYR A 34 2.38 -16.72 0.76
CA TYR A 34 1.13 -16.37 1.43
C TYR A 34 -0.02 -16.20 0.42
N ALA A 35 0.21 -15.47 -0.67
CA ALA A 35 -0.79 -15.28 -1.71
C ALA A 35 -1.23 -16.61 -2.34
N THR A 36 -0.28 -17.50 -2.63
CA THR A 36 -0.55 -18.83 -3.16
C THR A 36 -1.42 -19.65 -2.21
N ASP A 37 -1.09 -19.67 -0.92
CA ASP A 37 -1.81 -20.43 0.10
C ASP A 37 -3.24 -19.92 0.31
N LYS A 38 -3.48 -18.63 0.04
CA LYS A 38 -4.77 -17.96 0.24
C LYS A 38 -5.58 -17.76 -1.05
N GLY A 39 -5.06 -18.20 -2.20
CA GLY A 39 -5.69 -17.98 -3.51
C GLY A 39 -5.82 -16.49 -3.87
N LEU A 40 -4.89 -15.65 -3.39
CA LEU A 40 -4.83 -14.23 -3.70
C LEU A 40 -4.03 -14.01 -4.98
N THR A 41 -4.29 -12.88 -5.65
CA THR A 41 -3.48 -12.48 -6.80
C THR A 41 -2.23 -11.78 -6.29
N PHE A 42 -1.05 -12.32 -6.63
CA PHE A 42 0.25 -11.72 -6.38
C PHE A 42 0.80 -11.14 -7.67
N GLU A 43 1.08 -9.83 -7.68
CA GLU A 43 1.63 -9.16 -8.84
C GLU A 43 2.93 -8.45 -8.50
N VAL A 44 3.96 -8.76 -9.30
CA VAL A 44 5.18 -7.99 -9.42
C VAL A 44 5.24 -7.47 -10.84
N ARG A 45 5.33 -6.15 -11.02
CA ARG A 45 5.36 -5.53 -12.35
C ARG A 45 6.79 -5.53 -12.89
N GLU A 46 7.22 -6.65 -13.46
CA GLU A 46 8.50 -6.76 -14.18
C GLU A 46 8.34 -6.72 -15.71
N GLU A 47 9.40 -6.31 -16.43
CA GLU A 47 9.44 -6.28 -17.89
C GLU A 47 9.05 -7.65 -18.51
N PRO A 48 8.21 -7.67 -19.56
CA PRO A 48 7.98 -8.90 -20.32
C PRO A 48 9.13 -9.08 -21.33
N GLN A 49 10.27 -9.62 -20.90
CA GLN A 49 11.19 -10.35 -21.77
C GLN A 49 12.27 -11.08 -20.98
N HIS A 50 12.20 -12.42 -21.05
CA HIS A 50 13.15 -13.43 -20.57
C HIS A 50 12.81 -14.10 -19.22
N PHE A 51 11.94 -15.12 -19.33
CA PHE A 51 12.17 -16.40 -18.65
C PHE A 51 13.68 -16.74 -18.70
N PHE A 52 14.37 -16.87 -17.56
CA PHE A 52 15.27 -17.99 -17.24
C PHE A 52 15.90 -17.83 -15.84
N SER A 53 16.08 -18.98 -15.17
CA SER A 53 16.79 -19.23 -13.91
C SER A 53 16.38 -18.44 -12.65
N LEU A 54 15.46 -19.05 -11.88
CA LEU A 54 15.33 -18.83 -10.45
C LEU A 54 16.73 -18.75 -9.80
N VAL A 55 16.94 -17.75 -8.94
CA VAL A 55 18.06 -17.58 -8.01
C VAL A 55 19.26 -16.70 -8.48
N ALA A 56 19.45 -16.41 -9.77
CA ALA A 56 20.61 -15.56 -10.19
C ALA A 56 20.27 -14.12 -10.62
N ASP A 57 19.01 -13.83 -10.97
CA ASP A 57 18.63 -12.57 -11.65
C ASP A 57 17.77 -11.59 -10.80
N LEU A 58 17.62 -11.80 -9.50
CA LEU A 58 16.87 -10.90 -8.61
C LEU A 58 17.60 -9.56 -8.31
N GLN A 59 18.70 -9.26 -9.01
CA GLN A 59 19.40 -7.98 -8.93
C GLN A 59 18.71 -6.84 -9.72
N GLN A 60 17.63 -7.11 -10.46
CA GLN A 60 16.93 -6.06 -11.19
C GLN A 60 15.69 -5.58 -10.43
N GLN A 61 15.85 -4.40 -9.84
CA GLN A 61 14.80 -3.65 -9.16
C GLN A 61 13.75 -3.18 -10.18
N ASP A 62 12.48 -3.45 -9.90
CA ASP A 62 11.39 -2.91 -10.73
C ASP A 62 10.60 -1.79 -10.07
N SER A 63 10.33 -0.74 -10.85
CA SER A 63 9.42 0.39 -10.59
C SER A 63 9.36 0.81 -9.11
N ALA A 64 10.41 1.45 -8.62
CA ALA A 64 10.51 1.90 -7.22
C ALA A 64 10.04 0.84 -6.19
N GLY A 65 10.28 -0.44 -6.49
CA GLY A 65 10.15 -1.63 -5.63
C GLY A 65 8.81 -1.88 -4.97
N ASN A 66 7.68 -1.62 -5.66
CA ASN A 66 6.37 -1.93 -5.10
C ASN A 66 5.97 -3.42 -5.22
N ILE A 67 5.28 -3.96 -4.22
CA ILE A 67 4.74 -5.33 -4.19
C ILE A 67 3.22 -5.24 -3.99
N TYR A 68 2.44 -6.00 -4.74
CA TYR A 68 0.96 -5.96 -4.66
C TYR A 68 0.38 -7.34 -4.36
N LEU A 69 -0.46 -7.41 -3.31
CA LEU A 69 -1.32 -8.56 -3.04
C LEU A 69 -2.76 -8.09 -3.08
N THR A 70 -3.52 -8.64 -4.02
CA THR A 70 -4.88 -8.16 -4.30
C THR A 70 -5.92 -9.22 -3.96
N ARG A 71 -6.93 -8.78 -3.21
CA ARG A 71 -8.24 -9.42 -3.13
C ARG A 71 -9.19 -8.63 -4.02
N SER A 72 -9.61 -9.21 -5.14
CA SER A 72 -10.52 -8.56 -6.08
C SER A 72 -11.91 -8.34 -5.47
N SER A 73 -12.58 -7.26 -5.88
CA SER A 73 -14.02 -7.10 -5.66
C SER A 73 -14.81 -8.08 -6.53
N ASN A 74 -16.10 -8.22 -6.23
CA ASN A 74 -17.04 -8.88 -7.13
C ASN A 74 -17.38 -8.02 -8.37
N ASP A 75 -17.02 -6.73 -8.33
CA ASP A 75 -17.19 -5.76 -9.40
C ASP A 75 -15.82 -5.26 -9.87
N ASP A 76 -15.42 -5.69 -11.06
CA ASP A 76 -14.14 -5.35 -11.69
C ASP A 76 -14.09 -3.90 -12.21
N SER A 77 -15.23 -3.18 -12.22
CA SER A 77 -15.29 -1.78 -12.63
C SER A 77 -14.79 -0.82 -11.53
N LEU A 78 -14.78 -1.28 -10.28
CA LEU A 78 -14.36 -0.50 -9.13
C LEU A 78 -12.85 -0.66 -8.89
N ALA A 79 -12.11 0.45 -8.91
CA ALA A 79 -10.70 0.42 -8.58
C ALA A 79 -10.45 0.05 -7.10
N ASN A 80 -9.38 -0.69 -6.83
CA ASN A 80 -9.08 -1.19 -5.49
C ASN A 80 -8.72 -0.08 -4.49
N ILE A 81 -8.91 -0.36 -3.20
CA ILE A 81 -8.37 0.44 -2.10
C ILE A 81 -7.05 -0.20 -1.66
N ALA A 82 -5.96 0.58 -1.68
CA ALA A 82 -4.66 0.11 -1.25
C ALA A 82 -4.42 0.32 0.26
N ILE A 83 -3.80 -0.66 0.90
CA ILE A 83 -3.21 -0.56 2.24
C ILE A 83 -1.70 -0.62 2.05
N ALA A 84 -1.04 0.53 2.20
CA ALA A 84 0.34 0.73 1.80
C ALA A 84 1.31 0.79 2.99
N PHE A 85 2.47 0.15 2.85
CA PHE A 85 3.54 0.16 3.83
C PHE A 85 4.93 0.26 3.17
N PRO A 86 5.91 0.95 3.79
CA PRO A 86 7.28 0.94 3.31
C PRO A 86 7.93 -0.44 3.52
N ILE A 87 8.79 -0.86 2.60
CA ILE A 87 9.47 -2.17 2.66
C ILE A 87 10.88 -2.06 3.29
N ASP A 88 11.54 -0.92 3.14
CA ASP A 88 12.99 -0.74 3.27
C ASP A 88 13.40 0.36 4.28
N THR A 89 12.50 0.74 5.18
CA THR A 89 12.79 1.66 6.30
C THR A 89 12.96 0.93 7.63
N ASN A 90 13.63 1.57 8.59
CA ASN A 90 13.78 1.01 9.93
C ASN A 90 12.44 0.72 10.62
N ASP A 91 11.40 1.51 10.34
CA ASP A 91 10.07 1.33 10.93
C ASP A 91 9.18 0.38 10.11
N SER A 92 9.65 -0.12 8.98
CA SER A 92 8.89 -1.00 8.07
C SER A 92 8.22 -2.19 8.75
N PRO A 93 8.80 -2.87 9.76
CA PRO A 93 8.11 -3.98 10.44
C PRO A 93 6.80 -3.55 11.13
N GLN A 94 6.76 -2.35 11.72
CA GLN A 94 5.59 -1.82 12.41
C GLN A 94 4.48 -1.43 11.42
N TRP A 95 4.87 -0.71 10.36
CA TRP A 95 3.95 -0.36 9.27
C TRP A 95 3.40 -1.60 8.57
N PHE A 96 4.27 -2.58 8.30
CA PHE A 96 3.88 -3.85 7.70
C PHE A 96 2.90 -4.61 8.59
N ALA A 97 3.22 -4.79 9.87
CA ALA A 97 2.35 -5.54 10.78
C ALA A 97 0.95 -4.92 10.86
N SER A 98 0.89 -3.59 10.90
CA SER A 98 -0.36 -2.83 10.93
C SER A 98 -1.14 -2.94 9.61
N ALA A 99 -0.45 -2.81 8.48
CA ALA A 99 -1.03 -2.94 7.15
C ALA A 99 -1.55 -4.36 6.88
N PHE A 100 -0.75 -5.38 7.21
CA PHE A 100 -1.11 -6.79 7.05
C PHE A 100 -2.28 -7.18 7.96
N SER A 101 -2.28 -6.75 9.22
CA SER A 101 -3.41 -6.99 10.13
C SER A 101 -4.70 -6.36 9.62
N THR A 102 -4.63 -5.13 9.10
CA THR A 102 -5.80 -4.46 8.52
C THR A 102 -6.27 -5.17 7.24
N PHE A 103 -5.34 -5.60 6.39
CA PHE A 103 -5.64 -6.35 5.18
C PHE A 103 -6.34 -7.68 5.49
N ASP A 104 -5.83 -8.45 6.46
CA ASP A 104 -6.45 -9.71 6.88
C ASP A 104 -7.86 -9.49 7.46
N LEU A 105 -8.06 -8.45 8.28
CA LEU A 105 -9.41 -8.10 8.77
C LEU A 105 -10.36 -7.78 7.61
N LEU A 106 -9.92 -6.96 6.66
CA LEU A 106 -10.72 -6.60 5.48
C LEU A 106 -10.92 -7.78 4.52
N SER A 107 -10.03 -8.77 4.52
CA SER A 107 -10.19 -10.01 3.76
C SER A 107 -11.34 -10.89 4.27
N ARG A 108 -11.78 -10.67 5.51
CA ARG A 108 -12.90 -11.38 6.14
C ARG A 108 -14.20 -10.58 6.10
N ASP A 109 -14.11 -9.30 5.77
CA ASP A 109 -15.24 -8.40 5.64
C ASP A 109 -15.86 -8.39 4.25
N ASN A 110 -17.07 -7.85 4.19
CA ASN A 110 -17.79 -7.53 2.97
C ASN A 110 -17.45 -6.11 2.48
N VAL A 111 -16.18 -5.88 2.14
CA VAL A 111 -15.74 -4.63 1.50
C VAL A 111 -16.18 -4.64 0.04
N LEU A 112 -16.79 -3.56 -0.44
CA LEU A 112 -17.37 -3.54 -1.78
C LEU A 112 -16.33 -3.30 -2.89
N CYS A 113 -15.28 -2.52 -2.58
CA CYS A 113 -14.11 -2.39 -3.45
C CYS A 113 -13.14 -3.55 -3.21
N GLY A 114 -12.36 -3.91 -4.24
CA GLY A 114 -11.20 -4.77 -4.04
C GLY A 114 -10.20 -4.11 -3.10
N VAL A 115 -9.43 -4.92 -2.38
CA VAL A 115 -8.43 -4.45 -1.42
C VAL A 115 -7.06 -4.95 -1.86
N THR A 116 -6.08 -4.05 -1.89
CA THR A 116 -4.70 -4.39 -2.25
C THR A 116 -3.75 -4.06 -1.12
N LEU A 117 -3.00 -5.04 -0.61
CA LEU A 117 -1.85 -4.78 0.24
C LEU A 117 -0.66 -4.37 -0.65
N MET A 118 -0.13 -3.17 -0.44
CA MET A 118 0.88 -2.53 -1.29
C MET A 118 2.16 -2.23 -0.50
N GLY A 119 3.21 -3.01 -0.72
CA GLY A 119 4.55 -2.62 -0.27
C GLY A 119 5.12 -1.55 -1.21
N PHE A 120 5.86 -0.56 -0.71
CA PHE A 120 6.58 0.41 -1.53
C PHE A 120 8.00 0.71 -1.04
N THR A 121 8.91 1.05 -1.95
CA THR A 121 10.27 1.48 -1.60
C THR A 121 10.27 2.92 -1.08
N SER A 122 11.11 3.16 -0.10
CA SER A 122 11.30 4.43 0.59
C SER A 122 12.80 4.68 0.82
N LEU A 123 13.30 5.76 0.23
CA LEU A 123 14.70 6.15 0.39
C LEU A 123 14.81 7.19 1.50
N ARG A 124 15.58 6.90 2.55
CA ARG A 124 15.84 7.83 3.68
C ARG A 124 14.57 8.34 4.38
N GLY A 125 13.52 7.52 4.41
CA GLY A 125 12.21 7.86 4.99
C GLY A 125 11.27 8.62 4.06
N GLU A 126 11.70 8.93 2.83
CA GLU A 126 10.84 9.49 1.80
C GLU A 126 10.17 8.37 1.00
N GLY A 127 8.84 8.38 0.91
CA GLY A 127 8.01 7.34 0.29
C GLY A 127 8.07 7.34 -1.24
N VAL A 128 9.26 7.11 -1.78
CA VAL A 128 9.61 7.20 -3.20
C VAL A 128 8.65 6.41 -4.12
N GLY A 129 8.27 5.19 -3.75
CA GLY A 129 7.35 4.38 -4.55
C GLY A 129 5.95 4.99 -4.65
N LEU A 130 5.44 5.55 -3.54
CA LEU A 130 4.14 6.24 -3.51
C LEU A 130 4.18 7.59 -4.23
N GLU A 131 5.29 8.32 -4.17
CA GLU A 131 5.47 9.58 -4.91
C GLU A 131 5.61 9.34 -6.41
N THR A 132 6.33 8.29 -6.79
CA THR A 132 6.46 7.86 -8.18
C THR A 132 5.10 7.48 -8.73
N TRP A 133 4.31 6.71 -7.96
CA TRP A 133 2.93 6.44 -8.31
C TRP A 133 2.15 7.74 -8.43
N GLU A 134 2.15 8.63 -7.43
CA GLU A 134 1.39 9.90 -7.41
C GLU A 134 1.63 10.78 -8.64
N ASN A 135 2.88 10.91 -9.03
CA ASN A 135 3.28 11.82 -10.08
C ASN A 135 3.34 11.17 -11.47
N ALA A 136 2.86 9.93 -11.60
CA ALA A 136 2.83 9.24 -12.88
C ALA A 136 1.75 9.79 -13.83
N ILE A 137 0.78 10.57 -13.34
CA ILE A 137 -0.23 11.20 -14.20
C ILE A 137 0.41 12.35 -14.98
N GLY A 138 0.69 12.05 -16.26
CA GLY A 138 0.81 13.00 -17.35
C GLY A 138 2.07 13.87 -17.35
N ILE A 139 2.97 13.59 -18.30
CA ILE A 139 3.29 14.55 -19.35
C ILE A 139 3.38 13.75 -20.66
N ILE A 140 2.70 14.24 -21.71
CA ILE A 140 3.14 14.38 -23.12
C ILE A 140 4.37 13.54 -23.51
N PRO A 141 4.42 12.90 -24.71
CA PRO A 141 5.52 12.05 -25.15
C PRO A 141 6.91 12.49 -24.65
N GLY A 142 7.51 11.67 -23.78
CA GLY A 142 8.81 11.93 -23.17
C GLY A 142 8.76 12.36 -21.70
N LYS A 143 8.80 11.36 -20.81
CA LYS A 143 9.14 11.41 -19.36
C LYS A 143 8.24 12.24 -18.43
N PRO A 144 7.69 11.66 -17.36
CA PRO A 144 7.11 12.43 -16.27
C PRO A 144 8.19 13.27 -15.56
N ALA A 145 7.93 14.57 -15.36
CA ALA A 145 8.87 15.52 -14.77
C ALA A 145 9.37 15.16 -13.36
N ALA A 146 8.67 14.26 -12.65
CA ALA A 146 9.09 13.74 -11.34
C ALA A 146 10.36 12.87 -11.41
N PHE A 147 10.52 12.06 -12.47
CA PHE A 147 11.73 11.27 -12.70
C PHE A 147 12.96 12.14 -12.97
N SER A 148 12.74 13.37 -13.46
CA SER A 148 13.81 14.34 -13.75
C SER A 148 14.30 15.09 -12.52
N ARG A 149 13.51 15.15 -11.44
CA ARG A 149 13.81 15.91 -10.22
C ARG A 149 14.56 15.11 -9.16
N LEU A 150 14.52 13.79 -9.23
CA LEU A 150 15.22 12.90 -8.31
C LEU A 150 16.14 11.99 -9.13
N PRO A 151 17.45 12.28 -9.22
CA PRO A 151 18.42 11.47 -9.98
C PRO A 151 18.40 9.98 -9.61
N LEU A 152 18.03 9.69 -8.35
CA LEU A 152 17.86 8.34 -7.82
C LEU A 152 16.71 7.56 -8.49
N LEU A 153 15.72 8.25 -9.08
CA LEU A 153 14.61 7.61 -9.79
C LEU A 153 14.90 7.33 -11.25
N ALA A 154 16.03 7.80 -11.78
CA ALA A 154 16.42 7.58 -13.17
C ALA A 154 16.51 6.08 -13.50
N GLN A 155 16.91 5.25 -12.53
CA GLN A 155 17.00 3.80 -12.69
C GLN A 155 15.63 3.13 -12.95
N PHE A 156 14.53 3.73 -12.47
CA PHE A 156 13.17 3.19 -12.62
C PHE A 156 12.48 3.66 -13.89
N THR A 157 13.16 4.42 -14.76
CA THR A 157 12.57 4.95 -16.01
C THR A 157 12.28 3.90 -17.07
N LYS A 158 12.87 2.70 -16.95
CA LYS A 158 12.64 1.57 -17.84
C LYS A 158 11.47 0.68 -17.40
N SER A 159 11.11 0.72 -16.11
CA SER A 159 10.06 -0.14 -15.56
C SER A 159 8.65 0.24 -16.05
N PRO A 160 7.68 -0.71 -16.00
CA PRO A 160 6.31 -0.47 -16.41
C PRO A 160 5.70 0.74 -15.70
N SER A 161 5.03 1.61 -16.45
CA SER A 161 4.43 2.81 -15.88
C SER A 161 3.33 2.46 -14.86
N PRO A 162 3.32 3.05 -13.65
CA PRO A 162 2.25 2.83 -12.67
C PRO A 162 0.95 3.58 -13.02
N THR A 163 0.87 4.21 -14.19
CA THR A 163 -0.33 4.92 -14.70
C THR A 163 -1.52 3.98 -14.90
N THR A 164 -1.27 2.75 -15.33
CA THR A 164 -2.31 1.76 -15.62
C THR A 164 -2.80 1.00 -14.37
N PHE A 165 -2.30 1.34 -13.18
CA PHE A 165 -2.73 0.70 -11.93
C PHE A 165 -3.64 1.68 -11.17
N PRO A 166 -4.97 1.59 -11.37
CA PRO A 166 -5.92 2.48 -10.72
C PRO A 166 -6.13 2.08 -9.27
N LEU A 167 -6.21 3.07 -8.39
CA LEU A 167 -6.58 2.88 -6.98
C LEU A 167 -7.63 3.92 -6.62
N SER A 168 -8.67 3.51 -5.90
CA SER A 168 -9.72 4.39 -5.39
C SER A 168 -9.29 5.18 -4.17
N ALA A 169 -8.36 4.65 -3.37
CA ALA A 169 -7.74 5.31 -2.23
C ALA A 169 -6.47 4.58 -1.79
N ILE A 170 -5.63 5.25 -0.99
CA ILE A 170 -4.44 4.67 -0.35
C ILE A 170 -4.47 4.93 1.16
N PHE A 171 -4.37 3.89 1.96
CA PHE A 171 -4.27 3.96 3.41
C PHE A 171 -2.87 3.56 3.87
N GLN A 172 -2.26 4.36 4.73
CA GLN A 172 -1.02 4.00 5.43
C GLN A 172 -1.32 3.88 6.91
N ILE A 173 -0.98 2.75 7.54
CA ILE A 173 -1.46 2.43 8.89
C ILE A 173 -0.26 2.06 9.76
N SER A 174 -0.14 2.67 10.93
CA SER A 174 0.92 2.34 11.90
C SER A 174 0.39 2.36 13.33
N GLU A 175 0.39 1.19 13.97
CA GLU A 175 0.02 1.02 15.36
C GLU A 175 1.09 1.61 16.26
N SER A 176 0.74 2.60 17.08
CA SER A 176 1.66 3.22 18.04
C SER A 176 0.97 3.31 19.40
N ALA A 177 1.47 2.54 20.38
CA ALA A 177 0.92 2.51 21.73
C ALA A 177 1.23 3.77 22.55
N GLU A 178 2.31 4.49 22.19
CA GLU A 178 2.83 5.63 22.96
C GLU A 178 2.49 7.00 22.34
N ALA A 179 2.19 7.05 21.04
CA ALA A 179 1.88 8.29 20.35
C ALA A 179 0.37 8.59 20.36
N PRO A 180 -0.03 9.88 20.45
CA PRO A 180 -1.42 10.26 20.27
C PRO A 180 -1.87 9.94 18.84
N SER A 181 -3.15 9.56 18.70
CA SER A 181 -3.72 9.25 17.40
C SER A 181 -3.56 10.42 16.43
N SER A 182 -3.15 10.12 15.19
CA SER A 182 -2.99 11.12 14.15
C SER A 182 -3.59 10.67 12.81
N LEU A 183 -4.17 11.63 12.10
CA LEU A 183 -4.78 11.47 10.80
C LEU A 183 -4.17 12.49 9.84
N VAL A 184 -3.49 12.01 8.80
CA VAL A 184 -2.91 12.87 7.77
C VAL A 184 -3.40 12.41 6.41
N GLY A 185 -4.14 13.23 5.68
CA GLY A 185 -4.74 12.77 4.42
C GLY A 185 -5.64 13.75 3.68
N SER A 186 -6.26 13.27 2.61
CA SER A 186 -7.25 14.02 1.82
C SER A 186 -8.42 14.45 2.68
N SER A 187 -8.94 15.64 2.40
CA SER A 187 -10.13 16.19 3.07
C SER A 187 -11.29 15.21 3.08
N LEU A 188 -11.53 14.52 1.96
CA LEU A 188 -12.56 13.48 1.84
C LEU A 188 -12.39 12.35 2.86
N LEU A 189 -11.19 11.77 2.96
CA LEU A 189 -10.93 10.64 3.85
C LEU A 189 -10.84 11.08 5.31
N ILE A 190 -10.33 12.29 5.57
CA ILE A 190 -10.36 12.89 6.91
C ILE A 190 -11.80 13.07 7.40
N ALA A 191 -12.69 13.63 6.56
CA ALA A 191 -14.08 13.82 6.95
C ALA A 191 -14.77 12.48 7.26
N LYS A 192 -14.49 11.43 6.47
CA LYS A 192 -14.96 10.07 6.74
C LYS A 192 -14.40 9.51 8.04
N ALA A 193 -13.10 9.69 8.29
CA ALA A 193 -12.43 9.24 9.50
C ALA A 193 -12.98 9.93 10.75
N GLN A 194 -13.12 11.26 10.72
CA GLN A 194 -13.68 12.05 11.83
C GLN A 194 -15.12 11.64 12.14
N LYS A 195 -15.95 11.40 11.12
CA LYS A 195 -17.32 10.90 11.32
C LYS A 195 -17.36 9.54 12.04
N MET A 196 -16.36 8.68 11.81
CA MET A 196 -16.29 7.34 12.42
C MET A 196 -15.70 7.35 13.83
N LEU A 197 -14.74 8.24 14.07
CA LEU A 197 -14.05 8.38 15.35
C LEU A 197 -14.88 9.21 16.35
N GLY A 198 -15.75 10.11 15.87
CA GLY A 198 -16.46 11.07 16.71
C GLY A 198 -15.52 12.16 17.25
N ASP A 199 -16.02 12.95 18.21
CA ASP A 199 -15.25 14.02 18.85
C ASP A 199 -14.25 13.45 19.88
N GLN A 200 -13.26 12.69 19.41
CA GLN A 200 -12.16 12.26 20.27
C GLN A 200 -11.17 13.41 20.48
N GLU A 201 -11.17 13.96 21.69
CA GLU A 201 -10.15 14.90 22.13
C GLU A 201 -8.75 14.28 22.01
N GLY A 202 -7.83 15.00 21.37
CA GLY A 202 -6.43 14.59 21.26
C GLY A 202 -6.01 13.96 19.93
N VAL A 203 -6.94 13.75 18.98
CA VAL A 203 -6.57 13.30 17.62
C VAL A 203 -5.96 14.47 16.84
N ARG A 204 -4.72 14.32 16.38
CA ARG A 204 -4.06 15.30 15.52
C ARG A 204 -4.52 15.11 14.09
N VAL A 205 -5.11 16.14 13.47
CA VAL A 205 -5.62 16.08 12.10
C VAL A 205 -4.86 17.05 11.21
N CYS A 206 -4.32 16.55 10.10
CA CYS A 206 -3.62 17.34 9.09
C CYS A 206 -4.16 17.01 7.70
N THR A 207 -4.70 18.00 6.99
CA THR A 207 -5.25 17.80 5.64
C THR A 207 -4.19 18.03 4.57
N GLN A 208 -4.09 17.09 3.63
CA GLN A 208 -3.20 17.14 2.47
C GLN A 208 -3.92 16.58 1.25
N GLU A 209 -3.88 17.28 0.12
CA GLU A 209 -4.51 16.82 -1.11
C GLU A 209 -3.55 16.08 -2.04
N PHE A 210 -4.12 15.11 -2.77
CA PHE A 210 -3.43 14.23 -3.69
C PHE A 210 -4.13 14.26 -5.05
N ARG A 211 -3.36 14.08 -6.13
CA ARG A 211 -3.79 14.19 -7.52
C ARG A 211 -4.40 12.91 -8.08
N ARG A 212 -3.85 11.73 -7.75
CA ARG A 212 -4.31 10.46 -8.36
C ARG A 212 -5.46 9.81 -7.61
N ALA A 213 -5.30 9.68 -6.31
CA ALA A 213 -6.27 9.07 -5.44
C ALA A 213 -6.15 9.68 -4.04
N PRO A 214 -7.26 9.80 -3.31
CA PRO A 214 -7.22 10.29 -1.95
C PRO A 214 -6.41 9.35 -1.08
N ARG A 215 -5.70 9.91 -0.10
CA ARG A 215 -4.86 9.14 0.83
C ARG A 215 -5.17 9.44 2.27
N LEU A 216 -4.96 8.46 3.14
CA LEU A 216 -5.07 8.65 4.58
C LEU A 216 -3.98 7.86 5.31
N ARG A 217 -3.17 8.56 6.07
CA ARG A 217 -2.28 7.99 7.07
C ARG A 217 -2.97 8.01 8.43
N VAL A 218 -3.00 6.86 9.09
CA VAL A 218 -3.59 6.65 10.41
C VAL A 218 -2.51 6.10 11.32
N GLU A 219 -2.18 6.83 12.38
CA GLU A 219 -1.24 6.39 13.41
C GLU A 219 -1.87 6.47 14.79
N GLY A 220 -1.49 5.60 15.72
CA GLY A 220 -1.99 5.58 17.09
C GLY A 220 -2.39 4.19 17.58
N PRO A 221 -3.09 4.09 18.72
CA PRO A 221 -3.57 2.83 19.25
C PRO A 221 -4.84 2.33 18.54
N GLY A 222 -4.92 1.02 18.31
CA GLY A 222 -6.09 0.34 17.73
C GLY A 222 -6.36 0.71 16.27
N VAL A 223 -5.34 1.10 15.51
CA VAL A 223 -5.54 1.70 14.17
C VAL A 223 -6.01 0.69 13.14
N ALA A 224 -5.79 -0.60 13.34
CA ALA A 224 -6.27 -1.63 12.42
C ALA A 224 -7.81 -1.65 12.36
N GLU A 225 -8.49 -1.64 13.51
CA GLU A 225 -9.95 -1.64 13.59
C GLU A 225 -10.55 -0.30 13.14
N VAL A 226 -9.91 0.82 13.53
CA VAL A 226 -10.30 2.15 13.06
C VAL A 226 -10.20 2.23 11.54
N SER A 227 -9.08 1.81 10.97
CA SER A 227 -8.85 1.86 9.52
C SER A 227 -9.80 0.94 8.77
N ARG A 228 -10.07 -0.26 9.28
CA ARG A 228 -11.07 -1.19 8.75
C ARG A 228 -12.43 -0.50 8.60
N ARG A 229 -12.94 0.13 9.67
CA ARG A 229 -14.23 0.85 9.64
C ARG A 229 -14.25 1.99 8.62
N ILE A 230 -13.17 2.75 8.52
CA ILE A 230 -13.05 3.86 7.56
C ILE A 230 -13.04 3.33 6.13
N ILE A 231 -12.28 2.26 5.86
CA ILE A 231 -12.17 1.64 4.55
C ILE A 231 -13.52 1.07 4.09
N CYS A 232 -14.24 0.36 4.97
CA CYS A 232 -15.59 -0.13 4.67
C CYS A 232 -16.54 1.02 4.30
N ALA A 233 -16.62 2.05 5.14
CA ALA A 233 -17.47 3.22 4.88
C ALA A 233 -17.07 4.03 3.63
N TYR A 234 -15.79 4.02 3.27
CA TYR A 234 -15.32 4.62 2.03
C TYR A 234 -15.68 3.76 0.81
N SER A 235 -15.57 2.43 0.91
CA SER A 235 -15.96 1.52 -0.18
C SER A 235 -17.44 1.66 -0.54
N GLU A 236 -18.33 1.78 0.45
CA GLU A 236 -19.76 2.08 0.24
C GLU A 236 -19.97 3.41 -0.46
N TYR A 237 -19.19 4.42 -0.11
CA TYR A 237 -19.25 5.73 -0.75
C TYR A 237 -18.79 5.68 -2.21
N VAL A 238 -17.74 4.91 -2.53
CA VAL A 238 -17.28 4.72 -3.91
C VAL A 238 -18.38 4.07 -4.74
N VAL A 239 -18.97 2.97 -4.28
CA VAL A 239 -20.09 2.30 -4.97
C VAL A 239 -21.25 3.27 -5.19
N ALA A 240 -21.68 3.99 -4.14
CA ALA A 240 -22.77 4.94 -4.25
C ALA A 240 -22.48 6.07 -5.24
N LEU A 241 -21.21 6.45 -5.46
CA LEU A 241 -20.88 7.40 -6.51
C LEU A 241 -21.15 6.79 -7.89
N PHE A 242 -20.71 5.57 -8.15
CA PHE A 242 -20.92 4.89 -9.44
C PHE A 242 -22.40 4.63 -9.73
N ASP A 243 -23.17 4.15 -8.76
CA ASP A 243 -24.62 3.89 -8.89
C ASP A 243 -25.44 5.14 -9.25
N ASN A 244 -24.93 6.35 -8.95
CA ASN A 244 -25.61 7.61 -9.27
C ASN A 244 -25.32 8.12 -10.69
N PHE A 245 -24.46 7.46 -11.46
CA PHE A 245 -24.13 7.83 -12.84
C PHE A 245 -24.64 6.83 -13.91
N ASP A 246 -25.31 5.75 -13.49
CA ASP A 246 -26.05 4.82 -14.36
C ASP A 246 -27.55 5.18 -14.45
#